data_AF-A0A645HVG4-F1
#
_entry.id   AF-A0A645HVG4-F1
#
_cell.length_a   1.000
_cell.length_b   1.000
_cell.length_c   1.000
_cell.angle_alpha   90.00
_cell.angle_beta   90.00
_cell.angle_gamma   90.00
#
_symmetry.space_group_name_H-M   'P 1'
#
loop_
_entity.id
_entity.type
_entity.pdbx_description
1 polymer ?
#
loop_
_entity_poly.entity_id
_entity_poly.type
_entity_poly.pdbx_seq_one_letter_code
_entity_poly.pdbx_strand_id
1 'polypeptide(L)'
;MGIKDERIDAAVSKLAEKIEAFGYGCHVSASLGNWRGPGKKDEPCPYATLIMLKLLNLYPDRFNEGITICCDSLLNVWEHSQTKHPYMFYMGTDFRKLKVPYIWYDIMHVVEVLSQAEKYQDDRRLNEMYEIIKKKETEHGFIPESVYMPWKEWDFGQKKTVSDWLTLCILKIERRLTPVLT
;
A
#
# COMPACT_ATOMS: atom_id res chain seq x y z
N MET A 1 10.61 -8.64 -12.97
CA MET A 1 10.89 -10.09 -13.16
C MET A 1 10.13 -10.53 -14.41
N GLY A 2 10.85 -10.97 -15.44
CA GLY A 2 10.37 -11.09 -16.83
C GLY A 2 9.94 -12.49 -17.27
N ILE A 3 9.23 -13.24 -16.43
CA ILE A 3 8.61 -14.50 -16.86
C ILE A 3 7.27 -14.14 -17.51
N LYS A 4 7.15 -14.38 -18.82
CA LYS A 4 5.89 -14.28 -19.55
C LYS A 4 5.20 -15.64 -19.50
N ASP A 5 4.01 -15.69 -18.91
CA ASP A 5 3.22 -16.91 -18.75
C ASP A 5 1.74 -16.54 -18.89
N GLU A 6 1.08 -17.11 -19.89
CA GLU A 6 -0.32 -16.82 -20.20
C GLU A 6 -1.25 -17.14 -19.02
N ARG A 7 -0.87 -18.08 -18.14
CA ARG A 7 -1.63 -18.42 -16.94
C ARG A 7 -1.56 -17.30 -15.91
N ILE A 8 -0.41 -16.62 -15.80
CA ILE A 8 -0.26 -15.45 -14.94
C ILE A 8 -1.10 -14.30 -15.51
N ASP A 9 -1.01 -14.03 -16.82
CA ASP A 9 -1.80 -12.98 -17.46
C ASP A 9 -3.32 -13.21 -17.31
N ALA A 10 -3.78 -14.45 -17.48
CA ALA A 10 -5.17 -14.83 -17.27
C ALA A 10 -5.60 -14.65 -15.81
N ALA A 11 -4.75 -15.03 -14.85
CA ALA A 11 -5.01 -14.83 -13.43
C ALA A 11 -5.11 -13.33 -13.07
N VAL A 12 -4.22 -12.49 -13.60
CA VAL A 12 -4.26 -11.05 -13.40
C VAL A 12 -5.54 -10.45 -13.95
N SER A 13 -5.93 -10.79 -15.18
CA SER A 13 -7.20 -10.34 -15.77
C SER A 13 -8.40 -10.76 -14.91
N LYS A 14 -8.42 -12.03 -14.45
CA LYS A 14 -9.52 -12.54 -13.64
C LYS A 14 -9.63 -11.87 -12.27
N LEU A 15 -8.51 -11.47 -11.69
CA LEU A 15 -8.51 -10.70 -10.44
C LEU A 15 -8.95 -9.25 -10.70
N ALA A 16 -8.51 -8.63 -11.79
CA ALA A 16 -8.87 -7.27 -12.16
C ALA A 16 -10.38 -7.07 -12.39
N GLU A 17 -11.07 -8.10 -12.90
CA GLU A 17 -12.55 -8.12 -13.06
C GLU A 17 -13.34 -7.95 -11.75
N LYS A 18 -12.69 -8.12 -10.59
CA LYS A 18 -13.36 -8.00 -9.28
C LYS A 18 -13.42 -6.57 -8.74
N ILE A 19 -12.89 -5.61 -9.49
CA ILE A 19 -12.93 -4.22 -9.08
C ILE A 19 -14.37 -3.69 -9.09
N GLU A 20 -14.67 -2.87 -8.10
CA GLU A 20 -15.92 -2.13 -7.96
C GLU A 20 -15.61 -0.62 -7.95
N ALA A 21 -16.63 0.24 -8.07
CA ALA A 21 -16.44 1.69 -8.05
C ALA A 21 -15.77 2.22 -6.77
N PHE A 22 -15.86 1.47 -5.66
CA PHE A 22 -15.21 1.80 -4.39
C PHE A 22 -13.83 1.17 -4.22
N GLY A 23 -13.31 0.42 -5.19
CA GLY A 23 -12.09 -0.39 -5.07
C GLY A 23 -12.40 -1.89 -4.96
N TYR A 24 -11.71 -2.62 -4.08
CA TYR A 24 -11.91 -4.06 -3.90
C TYR A 24 -12.54 -4.37 -2.55
N GLY A 25 -13.53 -5.25 -2.54
CA GLY A 25 -14.05 -5.88 -1.32
C GLY A 25 -13.21 -7.10 -0.91
N CYS A 26 -13.48 -7.66 0.27
CA CYS A 26 -12.92 -8.96 0.61
C CYS A 26 -13.81 -10.07 0.00
N HIS A 27 -13.26 -10.91 -0.88
CA HIS A 27 -13.95 -12.05 -1.48
C HIS A 27 -13.40 -13.37 -0.93
N VAL A 28 -14.30 -14.31 -0.64
CA VAL A 28 -13.91 -15.70 -0.31
C VAL A 28 -14.09 -16.62 -1.51
N SER A 29 -13.43 -17.77 -1.46
CA SER A 29 -13.70 -18.86 -2.39
C SER A 29 -15.13 -19.36 -2.23
N ALA A 30 -15.72 -19.85 -3.32
CA ALA A 30 -17.07 -20.43 -3.28
C ALA A 30 -17.21 -21.58 -2.27
N SER A 31 -16.12 -22.32 -2.01
CA SER A 31 -16.05 -23.37 -0.99
C SER A 31 -16.22 -22.88 0.45
N LEU A 32 -16.00 -21.58 0.70
CA LEU A 32 -16.18 -20.93 2.01
C LEU A 32 -17.53 -20.20 2.11
N GLY A 33 -18.43 -20.42 1.14
CA GLY A 33 -19.78 -19.87 1.12
C GLY A 33 -19.84 -18.36 0.81
N ASN A 34 -20.71 -17.64 1.52
CA ASN A 34 -21.08 -16.25 1.23
C ASN A 34 -20.49 -15.24 2.23
N TRP A 35 -19.52 -15.62 3.06
CA TRP A 35 -18.89 -14.70 4.01
C TRP A 35 -18.08 -13.63 3.25
N ARG A 36 -18.20 -12.36 3.67
CA ARG A 36 -17.60 -11.22 2.94
C ARG A 36 -16.67 -10.38 3.79
N GLY A 37 -16.19 -10.93 4.91
CA GLY A 37 -15.47 -10.18 5.93
C GLY A 37 -16.38 -9.37 6.85
N PRO A 38 -15.78 -8.68 7.83
CA PRO A 38 -16.50 -7.89 8.84
C PRO A 38 -16.99 -6.52 8.34
N GLY A 39 -16.63 -6.09 7.13
CA GLY A 39 -17.04 -4.80 6.57
C GLY A 39 -18.33 -4.83 5.77
N LYS A 40 -18.78 -3.66 5.33
CA LYS A 40 -19.99 -3.52 4.51
C LYS A 40 -19.72 -3.90 3.05
N LYS A 41 -20.78 -4.29 2.35
CA LYS A 41 -20.72 -4.76 0.95
C LYS A 41 -20.28 -3.65 -0.02
N ASP A 42 -20.62 -2.42 0.28
CA ASP A 42 -20.42 -1.21 -0.52
C ASP A 42 -19.22 -0.37 -0.07
N GLU A 43 -18.37 -0.93 0.80
CA GLU A 43 -17.13 -0.30 1.27
C GLU A 43 -15.90 -1.10 0.80
N PRO A 44 -14.77 -0.43 0.53
CA PRO A 44 -13.53 -1.13 0.22
C PRO A 44 -13.03 -1.91 1.42
N CYS A 45 -12.44 -3.07 1.16
CA CYS A 45 -11.53 -3.77 2.05
C CYS A 45 -10.13 -3.15 1.81
N PRO A 46 -9.62 -2.25 2.68
CA PRO A 46 -8.45 -1.43 2.32
C PRO A 46 -7.20 -2.23 1.99
N TYR A 47 -6.99 -3.35 2.69
CA TYR A 47 -5.86 -4.24 2.38
C TYR A 47 -6.04 -4.98 1.05
N ALA A 48 -7.25 -5.41 0.70
CA ALA A 48 -7.52 -6.01 -0.63
C ALA A 48 -7.30 -4.98 -1.75
N THR A 49 -7.79 -3.75 -1.57
CA THR A 49 -7.53 -2.65 -2.51
C THR A 49 -6.04 -2.37 -2.64
N LEU A 50 -5.28 -2.35 -1.54
CA LEU A 50 -3.83 -2.11 -1.55
C LEU A 50 -3.05 -3.17 -2.33
N ILE A 51 -3.30 -4.45 -2.04
CA ILE A 51 -2.58 -5.54 -2.74
C ILE A 51 -2.98 -5.65 -4.21
N MET A 52 -4.24 -5.33 -4.55
CA MET A 52 -4.67 -5.29 -5.94
C MET A 52 -4.07 -4.10 -6.67
N LEU A 53 -4.01 -2.91 -6.07
CA LEU A 53 -3.31 -1.77 -6.67
C LEU A 53 -1.83 -2.09 -6.95
N LYS A 54 -1.15 -2.73 -5.99
CA LYS A 54 0.23 -3.20 -6.17
C LYS A 54 0.39 -4.15 -7.37
N LEU A 55 -0.61 -5.00 -7.63
CA LEU A 55 -0.64 -5.87 -8.80
C LEU A 55 -0.91 -5.08 -10.09
N LEU A 56 -1.92 -4.22 -10.10
CA LEU A 56 -2.33 -3.45 -11.27
C LEU A 56 -1.23 -2.48 -11.73
N ASN A 57 -0.46 -1.91 -10.80
CA ASN A 57 0.71 -1.07 -11.10
C ASN A 57 1.79 -1.79 -11.90
N LEU A 58 1.79 -3.13 -11.97
CA LEU A 58 2.70 -3.88 -12.85
C LEU A 58 2.26 -3.85 -14.32
N TYR A 59 1.04 -3.41 -14.62
CA TYR A 59 0.44 -3.36 -15.96
C TYR A 59 -0.33 -2.04 -16.18
N PRO A 60 0.31 -0.86 -16.02
CA PRO A 60 -0.38 0.43 -16.04
C PRO A 60 -1.14 0.67 -17.35
N ASP A 61 -0.58 0.26 -18.49
CA ASP A 61 -1.21 0.41 -19.80
C ASP A 61 -2.54 -0.39 -19.95
N ARG A 62 -2.69 -1.48 -19.19
CA ARG A 62 -3.90 -2.33 -19.23
C ARG A 62 -4.95 -1.92 -18.21
N PHE A 63 -4.55 -1.37 -17.07
CA PHE A 63 -5.44 -1.21 -15.91
C PHE A 63 -5.43 0.20 -15.32
N ASN A 64 -5.10 1.23 -16.10
CA ASN A 64 -5.05 2.62 -15.64
C ASN A 64 -6.33 3.10 -14.91
N GLU A 65 -7.51 2.72 -15.40
CA GLU A 65 -8.78 3.03 -14.74
C GLU A 65 -8.88 2.34 -13.37
N GLY A 66 -8.53 1.06 -13.29
CA GLY A 66 -8.54 0.33 -12.03
C GLY A 66 -7.51 0.84 -11.02
N ILE A 67 -6.34 1.28 -11.49
CA ILE A 67 -5.33 1.98 -10.68
C ILE A 67 -5.94 3.26 -10.09
N THR A 68 -6.58 4.08 -10.92
CA THR A 68 -7.26 5.32 -10.51
C THR A 68 -8.29 5.04 -9.41
N ILE A 69 -9.19 4.07 -9.62
CA ILE A 69 -10.22 3.69 -8.65
C ILE A 69 -9.60 3.24 -7.32
N CYS A 70 -8.56 2.41 -7.36
CA CYS A 70 -7.88 1.95 -6.14
C CYS A 70 -7.16 3.07 -5.40
N CYS A 71 -6.48 3.97 -6.13
CA CYS A 71 -5.83 5.14 -5.53
C CYS A 71 -6.86 6.03 -4.84
N ASP A 72 -7.93 6.42 -5.54
CA ASP A 72 -9.00 7.26 -4.99
C ASP A 72 -9.63 6.62 -3.75
N SER A 73 -9.87 5.30 -3.79
CA SER A 73 -10.39 4.53 -2.67
C SER A 73 -9.49 4.61 -1.43
N LEU A 74 -8.20 4.32 -1.56
CA LEU A 74 -7.25 4.35 -0.44
C LEU A 74 -7.05 5.78 0.11
N LEU A 75 -6.96 6.77 -0.76
CA LEU A 75 -6.80 8.17 -0.37
C LEU A 75 -8.04 8.70 0.35
N ASN A 76 -9.24 8.29 -0.06
CA ASN A 76 -10.50 8.59 0.64
C ASN A 76 -10.56 7.92 2.02
N VAL A 77 -10.06 6.69 2.16
CA VAL A 77 -9.94 6.03 3.49
C VAL A 77 -8.95 6.79 4.38
N TRP A 78 -7.84 7.28 3.85
CA TRP A 78 -6.89 8.13 4.59
C TRP A 78 -7.51 9.44 5.06
N GLU A 79 -8.16 10.17 4.15
CA GLU A 79 -8.78 11.47 4.43
C GLU A 79 -9.82 11.38 5.54
N HIS A 80 -10.51 10.24 5.65
CA HIS A 80 -11.51 9.98 6.68
C HIS A 80 -11.01 9.01 7.76
N SER A 81 -9.70 8.81 7.89
CA SER A 81 -9.12 7.79 8.77
C SER A 81 -9.43 7.93 10.25
N GLN A 82 -9.91 9.10 10.69
CA GLN A 82 -10.33 9.35 12.08
C GLN A 82 -11.76 8.87 12.38
N THR A 83 -12.60 8.69 11.34
CA THR A 83 -14.03 8.39 11.51
C THR A 83 -14.49 7.18 10.71
N LYS A 84 -13.73 6.76 9.68
CA LYS A 84 -14.03 5.59 8.84
C LYS A 84 -12.94 4.53 9.01
N HIS A 85 -13.38 3.31 9.34
CA HIS A 85 -12.52 2.15 9.55
C HIS A 85 -13.12 0.92 8.87
N PRO A 86 -13.29 0.96 7.53
CA PRO A 86 -13.93 -0.14 6.81
C PRO A 86 -13.15 -1.43 7.09
N TYR A 87 -13.89 -2.52 7.33
CA TYR A 87 -13.31 -3.82 7.66
C TYR A 87 -12.39 -3.84 8.91
N MET A 88 -12.52 -2.86 9.82
CA MET A 88 -11.65 -2.68 10.99
C MET A 88 -10.18 -2.38 10.63
N PHE A 89 -9.90 -1.88 9.43
CA PHE A 89 -8.57 -1.39 9.06
C PHE A 89 -8.37 0.05 9.54
N TYR A 90 -7.97 0.18 10.80
CA TYR A 90 -7.65 1.47 11.40
C TYR A 90 -6.32 2.02 10.87
N MET A 91 -6.33 3.28 10.45
CA MET A 91 -5.12 4.04 10.18
C MET A 91 -4.82 4.91 11.40
N GLY A 92 -4.46 4.30 12.53
CA GLY A 92 -4.16 4.95 13.81
C GLY A 92 -2.65 5.13 14.07
N THR A 93 -2.23 5.10 15.33
CA THR A 93 -0.81 5.21 15.72
C THR A 93 0.03 4.07 15.16
N ASP A 94 -0.46 2.82 15.24
CA ASP A 94 0.30 1.66 14.76
C ASP A 94 0.47 1.63 13.25
N PHE A 95 -0.55 2.10 12.50
CA PHE A 95 -0.47 2.24 11.04
C PHE A 95 0.66 3.18 10.62
N ARG A 96 0.92 4.24 11.40
CA ARG A 96 1.91 5.28 11.11
C ARG A 96 3.34 4.91 11.53
N LYS A 97 3.57 3.68 12.02
CA LYS A 97 4.90 3.20 12.38
C LYS A 97 5.69 2.78 11.14
N LEU A 98 6.97 3.14 11.07
CA LEU A 98 7.86 2.65 10.02
C LEU A 98 8.05 1.13 10.17
N LYS A 99 7.64 0.41 9.12
CA LYS A 99 7.71 -1.05 9.04
C LYS A 99 7.94 -1.49 7.61
N VAL A 100 8.88 -2.40 7.43
CA VAL A 100 9.12 -3.11 6.17
C VAL A 100 9.40 -4.59 6.50
N PRO A 101 9.25 -5.52 5.53
CA PRO A 101 8.80 -5.36 4.14
C PRO A 101 7.31 -5.01 3.97
N TYR A 102 6.95 -4.62 2.73
CA TYR A 102 5.61 -4.24 2.27
C TYR A 102 4.62 -5.41 2.24
N ILE A 103 4.25 -5.89 3.42
CA ILE A 103 3.35 -7.04 3.61
C ILE A 103 2.07 -6.63 4.31
N TRP A 104 2.11 -5.77 5.31
CA TRP A 104 0.92 -5.42 6.09
C TRP A 104 0.21 -4.19 5.54
N TYR A 105 -0.96 -3.91 6.10
CA TYR A 105 -1.63 -2.63 5.91
C TYR A 105 -1.04 -1.60 6.90
N ASP A 106 -0.02 -0.90 6.44
CA ASP A 106 0.69 0.16 7.17
C ASP A 106 1.05 1.32 6.22
N ILE A 107 1.49 2.43 6.80
CA ILE A 107 1.80 3.65 6.05
C ILE A 107 2.91 3.42 5.02
N MET A 108 3.89 2.58 5.34
CA MET A 108 5.02 2.30 4.44
C MET A 108 4.54 1.55 3.18
N HIS A 109 3.68 0.54 3.34
CA HIS A 109 3.14 -0.19 2.21
C HIS A 109 2.17 0.65 1.37
N VAL A 110 1.31 1.44 2.03
CA VAL A 110 0.35 2.32 1.32
C VAL A 110 1.08 3.39 0.50
N VAL A 111 2.05 4.09 1.09
CA VAL A 111 2.80 5.13 0.39
C VAL A 111 3.67 4.54 -0.73
N GLU A 112 4.33 3.40 -0.52
CA GLU A 112 5.10 2.75 -1.59
C GLU A 112 4.20 2.47 -2.81
N VAL A 113 3.03 1.88 -2.60
CA VAL A 113 2.16 1.46 -3.69
C VAL A 113 1.51 2.67 -4.39
N LEU A 114 1.05 3.67 -3.63
CA LEU A 114 0.47 4.89 -4.20
C LEU A 114 1.51 5.72 -4.97
N SER A 115 2.77 5.80 -4.49
CA SER A 115 3.83 6.56 -5.14
C SER A 115 4.21 6.07 -6.54
N GLN A 116 3.79 4.85 -6.91
CA GLN A 116 4.01 4.29 -8.25
C GLN A 116 3.01 4.81 -9.29
N ALA A 117 1.89 5.41 -8.86
CA ALA A 117 0.90 6.00 -9.77
C ALA A 117 1.25 7.47 -10.03
N GLU A 118 1.89 7.75 -11.17
CA GLU A 118 2.41 9.09 -11.52
C GLU A 118 1.39 10.22 -11.36
N LYS A 119 0.13 9.96 -11.73
CA LYS A 119 -1.00 10.90 -11.59
C LYS A 119 -1.20 11.44 -10.17
N TYR A 120 -0.76 10.72 -9.13
CA TYR A 120 -1.01 11.04 -7.73
C TYR A 120 0.21 11.58 -6.99
N GLN A 121 1.34 11.81 -7.66
CA GLN A 121 2.57 12.30 -7.01
C GLN A 121 2.35 13.62 -6.25
N ASP A 122 1.52 14.52 -6.79
CA ASP A 122 1.18 15.80 -6.16
C ASP A 122 -0.10 15.73 -5.28
N ASP A 123 -0.70 14.55 -5.07
CA ASP A 123 -1.90 14.45 -4.25
C ASP A 123 -1.59 14.81 -2.79
N ARG A 124 -2.32 15.79 -2.25
CA ARG A 124 -2.15 16.26 -0.87
C ARG A 124 -2.18 15.11 0.15
N ARG A 125 -3.09 14.16 0.00
CA ARG A 125 -3.32 13.06 0.97
C ARG A 125 -2.16 12.07 0.94
N LEU A 126 -1.60 11.81 -0.25
CA LEU A 126 -0.38 11.00 -0.38
C LEU A 126 0.81 11.71 0.27
N ASN A 127 0.99 12.99 -0.04
CA ASN A 127 2.07 13.79 0.51
C ASN A 127 1.97 13.93 2.04
N GLU A 128 0.77 14.04 2.61
CA GLU A 128 0.59 14.00 4.07
C GLU A 128 1.11 12.71 4.72
N MET A 129 0.84 11.55 4.11
CA MET A 129 1.37 10.28 4.61
C MET A 129 2.89 10.22 4.47
N TYR A 130 3.43 10.70 3.34
CA TYR A 130 4.87 10.78 3.13
C TYR A 130 5.55 11.72 4.15
N GLU A 131 4.99 12.88 4.43
CA GLU A 131 5.50 13.83 5.43
C GLU A 131 5.56 13.21 6.83
N ILE A 132 4.60 12.35 7.19
CA ILE A 132 4.65 11.60 8.45
C ILE A 132 5.85 10.64 8.49
N ILE A 133 6.20 10.02 7.36
CA ILE A 133 7.39 9.18 7.22
C ILE A 133 8.64 10.05 7.31
N LYS A 134 8.73 11.13 6.51
CA LYS A 134 9.91 12.00 6.41
C LYS A 134 10.25 12.68 7.74
N LYS A 135 9.25 13.06 8.54
CA LYS A 135 9.46 13.61 9.90
C LYS A 135 10.17 12.66 10.88
N LYS A 136 10.32 11.38 10.52
CA LYS A 136 11.03 10.37 11.32
C LYS A 136 12.46 10.12 10.83
N GLU A 137 12.93 10.91 9.87
CA GLU A 137 14.31 10.88 9.40
C GLU A 137 15.27 11.30 10.51
N THR A 138 16.36 10.57 10.63
CA THR A 138 17.51 10.92 11.47
C THR A 138 18.63 11.44 10.58
N GLU A 139 19.72 11.96 11.17
CA GLU A 139 20.91 12.38 10.43
C GLU A 139 21.47 11.28 9.51
N HIS A 140 21.27 10.01 9.85
CA HIS A 140 21.87 8.88 9.16
C HIS A 140 20.87 7.98 8.40
N GLY A 141 19.58 8.32 8.39
CA GLY A 141 18.52 7.52 7.76
C GLY A 141 17.36 7.22 8.71
N PHE A 142 16.73 6.05 8.59
CA PHE A 142 15.50 5.73 9.31
C PHE A 142 15.62 4.50 10.21
N ILE A 143 14.97 4.55 11.37
CA ILE A 143 14.92 3.47 12.36
C ILE A 143 13.54 2.78 12.30
N PRO A 144 13.46 1.44 12.18
CA PRO A 144 12.18 0.75 12.21
C PRO A 144 11.46 0.93 13.56
N GLU A 145 10.16 1.15 13.54
CA GLU A 145 9.34 1.37 14.76
C GLU A 145 8.47 0.15 15.09
N SER A 146 8.23 -0.71 14.10
CA SER A 146 7.52 -1.99 14.24
C SER A 146 8.27 -3.05 13.47
N VAL A 147 8.45 -4.23 14.08
CA VAL A 147 9.25 -5.32 13.51
C VAL A 147 8.51 -6.63 13.70
N TYR A 148 8.77 -7.59 12.82
CA TYR A 148 8.27 -8.94 12.94
C TYR A 148 9.37 -9.84 13.48
N MET A 149 9.15 -10.41 14.66
CA MET A 149 10.19 -11.14 15.42
C MET A 149 10.91 -12.25 14.65
N PRO A 150 10.24 -13.01 13.75
CA PRO A 150 10.93 -13.97 12.89
C PRO A 150 12.02 -13.38 11.99
N TRP A 151 12.03 -12.06 11.78
CA TRP A 151 13.06 -11.34 11.01
C TRP A 151 14.00 -10.50 11.87
N LYS A 152 14.08 -10.74 13.19
CA LYS A 152 14.91 -9.94 14.11
C LYS A 152 16.40 -9.85 13.73
N GLU A 153 16.90 -10.83 12.99
CA GLU A 153 18.31 -10.89 12.53
C GLU A 153 18.54 -10.14 11.21
N TRP A 154 17.48 -9.61 10.59
CA TRP A 154 17.58 -8.75 9.40
C TRP A 154 17.78 -7.30 9.83
N ASP A 155 18.37 -6.50 8.94
CA ASP A 155 18.62 -5.07 9.13
C ASP A 155 17.38 -4.28 9.60
N PHE A 156 16.21 -4.53 8.98
CA PHE A 156 14.92 -3.93 9.35
C PHE A 156 14.20 -4.64 10.50
N GLY A 157 14.81 -5.67 11.08
CA GLY A 157 14.25 -6.52 12.14
C GLY A 157 14.42 -5.97 13.57
N GLN A 158 15.04 -4.82 13.70
CA GLN A 158 15.38 -4.18 14.98
C GLN A 158 14.86 -2.74 15.06
N LYS A 159 14.83 -2.14 16.26
CA LYS A 159 14.28 -0.79 16.52
C LYS A 159 15.25 0.17 17.21
N LYS A 160 16.54 -0.13 17.20
CA LYS A 160 17.58 0.56 17.96
C LYS A 160 18.54 1.35 17.09
N THR A 161 18.77 0.91 15.86
CA THR A 161 19.72 1.51 14.92
C THR A 161 19.04 1.79 13.59
N VAL A 162 19.67 2.64 12.79
CA VAL A 162 19.25 2.87 11.40
C VAL A 162 19.23 1.54 10.64
N SER A 163 18.26 1.42 9.74
CA SER A 163 18.16 0.32 8.78
C SER A 163 18.44 0.86 7.37
N ASP A 164 19.47 0.35 6.73
CA ASP A 164 19.82 0.71 5.34
C ASP A 164 18.71 0.31 4.37
N TRP A 165 18.06 -0.84 4.63
CA TRP A 165 16.96 -1.32 3.80
C TRP A 165 15.72 -0.41 3.89
N LEU A 166 15.33 -0.03 5.11
CA LEU A 166 14.22 0.91 5.32
C LEU A 166 14.54 2.27 4.68
N THR A 167 15.78 2.73 4.84
CA THR A 167 16.24 3.99 4.27
C THR A 167 16.17 3.96 2.74
N LEU A 168 16.68 2.90 2.10
CA LEU A 168 16.58 2.70 0.65
C LEU A 168 15.12 2.68 0.17
N CYS A 169 14.24 1.98 0.90
CA CYS A 169 12.81 1.94 0.62
C CYS A 169 12.19 3.34 0.58
N ILE A 170 12.50 4.19 1.57
CA ILE A 170 11.97 5.55 1.66
C ILE A 170 12.58 6.45 0.58
N LEU A 171 13.88 6.34 0.29
CA LEU A 171 14.53 7.12 -0.78
C LEU A 171 13.94 6.81 -2.16
N LYS A 172 13.51 5.56 -2.40
CA LYS A 172 12.82 5.19 -3.65
C LYS A 172 11.44 5.84 -3.76
N ILE A 173 10.71 5.96 -2.65
CA ILE A 173 9.44 6.69 -2.58
C ILE A 173 9.70 8.17 -2.84
N GLU A 174 10.65 8.77 -2.12
CA GLU A 174 11.04 10.18 -2.24
C GLU A 174 11.39 10.54 -3.68
N ARG A 175 12.19 9.70 -4.36
CA ARG A 175 12.55 9.90 -5.77
C ARG A 175 11.33 9.95 -6.71
N ARG A 176 10.23 9.25 -6.39
CA ARG A 176 9.00 9.30 -7.20
C ARG A 176 8.16 10.54 -6.87
N LEU A 177 8.11 10.95 -5.61
CA LEU A 177 7.29 12.08 -5.15
C LEU A 177 7.98 13.44 -5.35
N THR A 178 9.30 13.45 -5.48
CA THR A 178 10.08 14.65 -5.76
C THR A 178 10.92 14.40 -7.02
N PRO A 179 10.33 14.55 -8.21
CA PRO A 179 11.08 14.45 -9.45
C PRO A 179 12.20 15.49 -9.41
N VAL A 180 13.44 15.05 -9.62
CA VAL A 180 14.56 15.97 -9.81
C VAL A 180 14.23 16.81 -11.03
N LEU A 181 14.12 18.13 -10.87
CA LEU A 181 14.04 19.07 -11.98
C LEU A 181 15.27 18.84 -12.86
N THR A 182 15.08 18.18 -14.01
CA THR A 182 16.09 18.06 -15.07
C THR A 182 16.03 19.25 -16.00
#